data_AF-A0A956CJ80-F1
#
_entry.id   AF-A0A956CJ80-F1
#
_cell.length_a   1.000
_cell.length_b   1.000
_cell.length_c   1.000
_cell.angle_alpha   90.00
_cell.angle_beta   90.00
_cell.angle_gamma   90.00
#
_symmetry.space_group_name_H-M   'P 1'
#
loop_
_entity.id
_entity.type
_entity.pdbx_description
1 polymer ?
#
loop_
_entity_poly.entity_id
_entity_poly.type
_entity_poly.pdbx_seq_one_letter_code
_entity_poly.pdbx_strand_id
1 'polypeptide(L)'
;MSRQRALFGSLLGSAFAAFLLASACSSNDGHPPIAPPGSGGSGNSSGTGATGGTGGTGGTEDSGADADASETGGTAGTGGAAGTGGTAGTGGSAGMDAGPDGGDAAVDAAHCSNGVKDDDETDKDCGGSTCPGCDTGENCAGNSDCASKKCNTQFLTCNAPVCTDLVQNGNETDVDCGGANCSACADGKKCDQPTDCKSGVCSGAVVKTCQVPICTDGVTNGTETDVDCGGTACPKCGLGQACKNNVDCATANCLGGQCKCPKNMVIAPAAGGGAYCIDDHEITYEEYTLFWGGNPGAQIGACSWNTTYTPPKNWPVPPGKTNQYPITNVDWCDAYAYCAWAGKRLCGKVGGGAAPYASFTDHTQDQWYNGCSAGANTYPYGSGWDETLCVNNSNATGTQLETSTCQGASPGLYDMSGNVAEWEDSCAGSGASDDCRIRGGSFTGGAAELACGADRAGARNATFDDVGFRCCYP
;
A
#
# COMPACT_ATOMS: atom_id res chain seq x y z
N MET A 1 -7.13 75.99 -12.70
CA MET A 1 -7.83 76.93 -13.60
C MET A 1 -7.47 76.54 -15.03
N SER A 2 -8.37 75.82 -15.71
CA SER A 2 -9.06 76.24 -16.95
C SER A 2 -8.12 76.26 -18.17
N ARG A 3 -8.32 75.50 -19.26
CA ARG A 3 -9.54 75.25 -20.07
C ARG A 3 -9.30 73.96 -20.89
N GLN A 4 -10.21 72.98 -21.02
CA GLN A 4 -11.39 72.92 -21.92
C GLN A 4 -11.07 73.42 -23.36
N ARG A 5 -11.33 72.73 -24.48
CA ARG A 5 -12.52 71.97 -24.90
C ARG A 5 -12.31 71.39 -26.32
N ALA A 6 -12.85 70.17 -26.55
CA ALA A 6 -13.81 69.80 -27.63
C ALA A 6 -13.33 69.74 -29.10
N LEU A 7 -13.28 68.56 -29.73
CA LEU A 7 -14.34 67.80 -30.44
C LEU A 7 -14.55 68.23 -31.91
N PHE A 8 -14.28 67.31 -32.86
CA PHE A 8 -14.94 67.04 -34.16
C PHE A 8 -14.16 65.83 -34.77
N GLY A 9 -14.68 64.60 -34.88
CA GLY A 9 -15.62 64.10 -35.91
C GLY A 9 -14.92 64.04 -37.28
N SER A 10 -14.79 62.95 -38.06
CA SER A 10 -15.52 61.69 -38.20
C SER A 10 -14.87 60.86 -39.34
N LEU A 11 -15.26 59.57 -39.44
CA LEU A 11 -15.32 58.69 -40.62
C LEU A 11 -14.19 57.68 -40.95
N LEU A 12 -14.66 56.42 -41.08
CA LEU A 12 -14.18 55.28 -41.90
C LEU A 12 -12.90 54.61 -41.37
N GLY A 13 -12.87 53.37 -40.85
CA GLY A 13 -13.60 52.18 -41.26
C GLY A 13 -12.76 51.37 -42.25
N SER A 14 -11.92 50.42 -41.77
CA SER A 14 -11.59 49.15 -42.45
C SER A 14 -10.59 48.29 -41.67
N ALA A 15 -10.99 47.04 -41.44
CA ALA A 15 -10.21 45.81 -41.39
C ALA A 15 -9.01 45.68 -40.42
N PHE A 16 -9.27 45.06 -39.26
CA PHE A 16 -8.22 44.37 -38.50
C PHE A 16 -8.01 42.97 -39.09
N ALA A 17 -6.87 42.77 -39.76
CA ALA A 17 -6.36 41.47 -40.12
C ALA A 17 -5.68 40.83 -38.89
N ALA A 18 -6.02 39.56 -38.66
CA ALA A 18 -5.41 38.71 -37.66
C ALA A 18 -3.91 38.50 -37.95
N PHE A 19 -3.07 38.65 -36.93
CA PHE A 19 -1.72 38.10 -36.92
C PHE A 19 -1.55 37.27 -35.64
N LEU A 20 -1.59 35.96 -35.83
CA LEU A 20 -1.20 34.94 -34.86
C LEU A 20 0.30 35.06 -34.59
N LEU A 21 0.68 35.27 -33.33
CA LEU A 21 1.97 34.82 -32.82
C LEU A 21 1.70 33.71 -31.80
N ALA A 22 1.90 32.47 -32.24
CA ALA A 22 2.10 31.33 -31.35
C ALA A 22 3.50 31.46 -30.73
N SER A 23 3.58 31.47 -29.41
CA SER A 23 4.81 31.21 -28.68
C SER A 23 4.63 29.88 -27.95
N ALA A 24 5.45 28.90 -28.34
CA ALA A 24 5.46 27.56 -27.80
C ALA A 24 5.92 27.57 -26.34
N CYS A 25 5.19 26.88 -25.46
CA CYS A 25 5.73 26.33 -24.23
C CYS A 25 5.53 24.82 -24.27
N SER A 26 6.64 24.11 -24.26
CA SER A 26 6.74 22.65 -24.29
C SER A 26 6.71 22.13 -22.86
N SER A 27 5.72 21.30 -22.53
CA SER A 27 5.79 20.34 -21.42
C SER A 27 4.86 19.18 -21.78
N ASN A 28 5.48 18.07 -22.17
CA ASN A 28 4.85 16.77 -22.40
C ASN A 28 4.32 16.25 -21.07
N ASP A 29 3.01 16.07 -20.97
CA ASP A 29 2.39 14.98 -20.20
C ASP A 29 1.22 14.45 -21.02
N GLY A 30 1.56 13.74 -22.10
CA GLY A 30 0.60 12.97 -22.87
C GLY A 30 0.24 11.71 -22.10
N HIS A 31 -0.90 11.72 -21.41
CA HIS A 31 -1.58 10.48 -21.04
C HIS A 31 -2.12 9.82 -22.33
N PRO A 32 -1.77 8.57 -22.65
CA PRO A 32 -2.47 7.84 -23.68
C PRO A 32 -3.86 7.45 -23.16
N PRO A 33 -4.91 7.42 -23.99
CA PRO A 33 -6.19 6.85 -23.60
C PRO A 33 -6.01 5.34 -23.37
N ILE A 34 -6.23 4.90 -22.14
CA ILE A 34 -6.37 3.47 -21.82
C ILE A 34 -7.71 3.03 -22.39
N ALA A 35 -7.68 2.20 -23.44
CA ALA A 35 -8.86 1.53 -23.95
C ALA A 35 -9.45 0.60 -22.88
N PRO A 36 -10.78 0.45 -22.78
CA PRO A 36 -11.39 -0.49 -21.84
C PRO A 36 -10.99 -1.93 -22.20
N PRO A 37 -10.76 -2.83 -21.22
CA PRO A 37 -10.50 -4.23 -21.52
C PRO A 37 -11.72 -4.84 -22.22
N GLY A 38 -11.50 -5.31 -23.45
CA GLY A 38 -12.49 -6.02 -24.23
C GLY A 38 -12.94 -7.31 -23.54
N SER A 39 -14.24 -7.56 -23.54
CA SER A 39 -14.85 -8.82 -23.16
C SER A 39 -14.29 -9.96 -24.01
N GLY A 40 -13.41 -10.78 -23.43
CA GLY A 40 -12.94 -12.02 -24.03
C GLY A 40 -14.10 -13.02 -24.14
N GLY A 41 -14.54 -13.28 -25.37
CA GLY A 41 -15.43 -14.38 -25.69
C GLY A 41 -14.69 -15.72 -25.62
N SER A 42 -15.17 -16.64 -24.79
CA SER A 42 -14.77 -18.05 -24.82
C SER A 42 -15.72 -18.82 -25.73
N GLY A 43 -15.19 -19.30 -26.86
CA GLY A 43 -15.75 -20.41 -27.61
C GLY A 43 -14.71 -21.53 -27.71
N ASN A 44 -14.99 -22.72 -27.18
CA ASN A 44 -15.52 -23.83 -27.99
C ASN A 44 -15.52 -25.16 -27.18
N SER A 45 -16.59 -25.96 -27.36
CA SER A 45 -16.68 -27.45 -27.46
C SER A 45 -15.90 -28.34 -26.45
N SER A 46 -16.42 -29.44 -25.88
CA SER A 46 -17.45 -30.40 -26.34
C SER A 46 -17.52 -31.60 -25.36
N GLY A 47 -18.72 -32.21 -25.24
CA GLY A 47 -18.99 -33.62 -24.89
C GLY A 47 -18.78 -34.00 -23.41
N THR A 48 -19.56 -34.84 -22.72
CA THR A 48 -20.62 -35.84 -22.99
C THR A 48 -21.26 -36.13 -21.61
N GLY A 49 -22.58 -36.25 -21.42
CA GLY A 49 -23.32 -37.51 -21.62
C GLY A 49 -23.49 -38.38 -20.36
N ALA A 50 -24.54 -38.10 -19.56
CA ALA A 50 -25.48 -39.00 -18.86
C ALA A 50 -25.11 -40.09 -17.79
N THR A 51 -26.08 -40.27 -16.87
CA THR A 51 -26.39 -41.40 -15.94
C THR A 51 -25.62 -41.44 -14.61
N GLY A 52 -26.13 -41.78 -13.41
CA GLY A 52 -27.42 -42.26 -12.89
C GLY A 52 -27.19 -42.96 -11.52
N GLY A 53 -28.18 -42.95 -10.59
CA GLY A 53 -28.32 -43.91 -9.45
C GLY A 53 -27.48 -43.65 -8.17
N THR A 54 -28.01 -43.43 -6.95
CA THR A 54 -28.84 -44.24 -6.00
C THR A 54 -28.03 -44.86 -4.85
N GLY A 55 -28.50 -44.65 -3.61
CA GLY A 55 -28.27 -45.47 -2.40
C GLY A 55 -26.99 -45.13 -1.60
N GLY A 56 -26.94 -45.10 -0.28
CA GLY A 56 -27.89 -45.47 0.77
C GLY A 56 -27.11 -45.77 2.07
N THR A 57 -27.72 -45.38 3.20
CA THR A 57 -27.71 -46.02 4.54
C THR A 57 -26.48 -46.02 5.47
N GLY A 58 -26.74 -45.56 6.71
CA GLY A 58 -26.31 -46.16 7.99
C GLY A 58 -25.04 -45.56 8.60
N GLY A 59 -24.95 -45.20 9.89
CA GLY A 59 -25.81 -45.27 11.08
C GLY A 59 -25.14 -44.40 12.16
N THR A 60 -25.90 -43.63 12.94
CA THR A 60 -26.32 -43.89 14.33
C THR A 60 -25.24 -43.71 15.41
N GLU A 61 -25.52 -42.73 16.28
CA GLU A 61 -25.33 -42.70 17.75
C GLU A 61 -23.86 -42.49 18.22
N ASP A 62 -23.55 -41.65 19.21
CA ASP A 62 -24.22 -41.48 20.50
C ASP A 62 -23.91 -40.11 21.15
N SER A 63 -24.85 -39.77 22.02
CA SER A 63 -25.09 -38.70 22.98
C SER A 63 -23.92 -38.21 23.85
N GLY A 64 -24.06 -36.99 24.36
CA GLY A 64 -23.35 -36.54 25.56
C GLY A 64 -23.50 -35.04 25.82
N ALA A 65 -24.48 -34.67 26.64
CA ALA A 65 -24.81 -33.32 27.07
C ALA A 65 -24.01 -32.87 28.32
N ASP A 66 -24.31 -31.64 28.73
CA ASP A 66 -24.00 -30.91 29.98
C ASP A 66 -22.74 -30.04 29.95
N ALA A 67 -22.82 -28.69 29.95
CA ALA A 67 -23.32 -27.75 31.00
C ALA A 67 -22.44 -27.83 32.27
N ASP A 68 -22.01 -26.80 32.99
CA ASP A 68 -22.33 -25.37 33.13
C ASP A 68 -21.22 -24.74 34.03
N ALA A 69 -21.25 -23.41 34.16
CA ALA A 69 -20.73 -22.54 35.24
C ALA A 69 -19.21 -22.24 35.26
N SER A 70 -18.75 -20.98 35.12
CA SER A 70 -19.07 -19.71 35.84
C SER A 70 -18.43 -19.60 37.22
N GLU A 71 -18.06 -18.35 37.55
CA GLU A 71 -17.63 -17.75 38.83
C GLU A 71 -16.11 -17.43 38.93
N THR A 72 -15.71 -16.16 38.73
CA THR A 72 -15.45 -15.09 39.75
C THR A 72 -14.18 -15.36 40.60
N GLY A 73 -13.32 -14.42 41.01
CA GLY A 73 -13.16 -12.97 40.93
C GLY A 73 -12.04 -12.53 41.92
N GLY A 74 -11.38 -11.39 41.68
CA GLY A 74 -10.64 -10.57 42.68
C GLY A 74 -9.27 -11.08 43.18
N THR A 75 -8.27 -10.30 43.59
CA THR A 75 -8.07 -8.85 43.78
C THR A 75 -6.57 -8.56 44.01
N ALA A 76 -6.11 -7.39 43.53
CA ALA A 76 -5.14 -6.42 44.07
C ALA A 76 -3.99 -6.84 45.04
N GLY A 77 -2.81 -6.22 44.85
CA GLY A 77 -1.92 -5.88 45.98
C GLY A 77 -0.42 -5.66 45.70
N THR A 78 -0.07 -4.45 45.22
CA THR A 78 1.00 -3.55 45.72
C THR A 78 2.47 -4.02 45.90
N GLY A 79 3.38 -3.27 45.25
CA GLY A 79 4.41 -2.48 45.96
C GLY A 79 5.85 -3.00 45.95
N GLY A 80 6.80 -2.08 45.71
CA GLY A 80 8.15 -2.17 46.28
C GLY A 80 9.30 -2.01 45.30
N ALA A 81 9.83 -0.80 45.23
CA ALA A 81 10.99 -0.40 44.43
C ALA A 81 12.34 -0.70 45.11
N ALA A 82 13.39 -0.55 44.28
CA ALA A 82 14.75 -0.10 44.59
C ALA A 82 15.82 -1.17 44.94
N GLY A 83 16.98 -1.00 44.28
CA GLY A 83 18.27 -1.41 44.83
C GLY A 83 19.25 -2.06 43.85
N THR A 84 19.79 -1.31 42.89
CA THR A 84 21.00 -1.71 42.16
C THR A 84 22.25 -1.33 42.97
N GLY A 85 22.96 -2.31 43.49
CA GLY A 85 24.30 -2.19 44.08
C GLY A 85 25.08 -3.45 43.75
N GLY A 86 26.21 -3.29 43.05
CA GLY A 86 27.02 -4.41 42.58
C GLY A 86 28.00 -4.96 43.62
N THR A 87 28.59 -6.11 43.30
CA THR A 87 29.99 -6.48 43.58
C THR A 87 30.36 -7.77 42.84
N ALA A 88 31.64 -7.87 42.50
CA ALA A 88 32.30 -8.99 41.83
C ALA A 88 32.39 -10.26 42.71
N GLY A 89 32.56 -11.42 42.08
CA GLY A 89 32.90 -12.66 42.79
C GLY A 89 32.86 -13.93 41.93
N THR A 90 34.02 -14.28 41.38
CA THR A 90 34.60 -15.62 41.13
C THR A 90 33.74 -16.89 41.31
N GLY A 91 33.82 -17.77 40.29
CA GLY A 91 34.22 -19.18 40.48
C GLY A 91 33.12 -20.25 40.47
N GLY A 92 33.23 -21.19 39.52
CA GLY A 92 33.19 -22.63 39.83
C GLY A 92 31.95 -23.44 39.45
N SER A 93 32.18 -24.37 38.50
CA SER A 93 31.71 -25.77 38.46
C SER A 93 30.40 -26.14 37.73
N ALA A 94 30.64 -26.79 36.58
CA ALA A 94 30.37 -28.22 36.30
C ALA A 94 28.97 -28.74 35.88
N GLY A 95 29.02 -29.52 34.77
CA GLY A 95 28.15 -30.66 34.43
C GLY A 95 26.90 -30.30 33.63
N MET A 96 26.37 -31.06 32.66
CA MET A 96 26.64 -32.36 31.98
C MET A 96 25.87 -32.22 30.64
N ASP A 97 26.07 -32.93 29.53
CA ASP A 97 25.89 -34.37 29.34
C ASP A 97 25.97 -34.65 27.82
N ALA A 98 26.72 -35.66 27.42
CA ALA A 98 26.46 -36.42 26.19
C ALA A 98 27.15 -37.79 26.31
N GLY A 99 26.33 -38.83 26.38
CA GLY A 99 26.68 -40.23 26.58
C GLY A 99 27.37 -40.91 25.38
N PRO A 100 27.64 -42.22 25.53
CA PRO A 100 28.74 -42.90 24.85
C PRO A 100 28.24 -43.73 23.66
N ASP A 101 28.88 -43.57 22.50
CA ASP A 101 28.83 -44.58 21.45
C ASP A 101 30.20 -44.69 20.75
N GLY A 102 30.78 -45.89 20.88
CA GLY A 102 31.50 -46.58 19.81
C GLY A 102 32.71 -45.92 19.16
N GLY A 103 33.86 -46.00 19.83
CA GLY A 103 35.11 -46.46 19.22
C GLY A 103 35.68 -45.65 18.06
N ASP A 104 36.42 -44.59 18.41
CA ASP A 104 37.70 -44.36 17.76
C ASP A 104 38.75 -44.08 18.84
N ALA A 105 39.94 -44.62 18.65
CA ALA A 105 40.99 -44.57 19.66
C ALA A 105 41.34 -43.11 19.96
N ALA A 106 41.38 -42.74 21.25
CA ALA A 106 42.11 -41.56 21.68
C ALA A 106 43.58 -41.76 21.30
N VAL A 107 43.94 -41.35 20.08
CA VAL A 107 45.32 -41.19 19.65
C VAL A 107 45.96 -40.18 20.59
N ASP A 108 47.17 -40.51 20.99
CA ASP A 108 47.93 -39.90 22.06
C ASP A 108 48.15 -38.39 21.82
N ALA A 109 47.23 -37.57 22.33
CA ALA A 109 47.30 -36.12 22.33
C ALA A 109 48.28 -35.57 23.39
N ALA A 110 49.12 -36.43 24.01
CA ALA A 110 50.15 -35.95 24.93
C ALA A 110 51.21 -35.13 24.20
N HIS A 111 51.55 -35.46 22.95
CA HIS A 111 52.56 -34.71 22.19
C HIS A 111 52.04 -33.32 21.78
N CYS A 112 50.78 -33.21 21.36
CA CYS A 112 50.08 -31.96 20.99
C CYS A 112 49.89 -30.91 22.12
N SER A 113 50.55 -31.04 23.27
CA SER A 113 50.47 -30.10 24.40
C SER A 113 51.64 -30.20 25.39
N ASN A 114 52.75 -30.86 25.02
CA ASN A 114 53.89 -31.13 25.90
C ASN A 114 54.93 -30.00 25.93
N GLY A 115 54.77 -28.96 25.11
CA GLY A 115 55.69 -27.84 25.06
C GLY A 115 56.94 -28.07 24.19
N VAL A 116 56.99 -29.12 23.38
CA VAL A 116 58.09 -29.42 22.46
C VAL A 116 57.53 -29.73 21.08
N LYS A 117 58.40 -29.72 20.06
CA LYS A 117 58.03 -30.20 18.72
C LYS A 117 58.49 -31.65 18.58
N ASP A 118 57.57 -32.59 18.61
CA ASP A 118 57.84 -34.02 18.44
C ASP A 118 56.83 -34.75 17.55
N ASP A 119 57.12 -36.02 17.25
CA ASP A 119 56.35 -36.87 16.32
C ASP A 119 56.03 -36.22 14.95
N ASP A 120 54.75 -36.10 14.57
CA ASP A 120 54.32 -35.59 13.25
C ASP A 120 53.91 -34.11 13.27
N GLU A 121 54.20 -33.38 14.34
CA GLU A 121 53.93 -31.95 14.47
C GLU A 121 54.68 -31.10 13.45
N THR A 122 54.02 -30.07 12.95
CA THR A 122 54.64 -29.10 12.04
C THR A 122 55.14 -27.85 12.74
N ASP A 123 54.51 -27.47 13.85
CA ASP A 123 55.07 -26.56 14.85
C ASP A 123 54.81 -27.10 16.26
N LYS A 124 55.45 -26.51 17.26
CA LYS A 124 55.38 -26.97 18.65
C LYS A 124 53.91 -27.11 19.11
N ASP A 125 53.51 -28.31 19.50
CA ASP A 125 52.17 -28.64 20.00
C ASP A 125 51.04 -28.53 18.94
N CYS A 126 51.35 -28.47 17.63
CA CYS A 126 50.34 -28.31 16.58
C CYS A 126 50.71 -28.87 15.19
N GLY A 127 49.69 -29.07 14.35
CA GLY A 127 49.82 -29.55 12.98
C GLY A 127 50.00 -31.07 12.88
N GLY A 128 50.29 -31.58 11.69
CA GLY A 128 50.35 -33.02 11.46
C GLY A 128 48.96 -33.66 11.35
N SER A 129 48.90 -34.98 11.52
CA SER A 129 47.68 -35.76 11.32
C SER A 129 46.82 -35.89 12.59
N THR A 130 47.44 -35.72 13.76
CA THR A 130 46.80 -35.97 15.07
C THR A 130 46.60 -34.73 15.94
N CYS A 131 47.35 -33.65 15.72
CA CYS A 131 47.22 -32.43 16.53
C CYS A 131 46.27 -31.39 15.92
N PRO A 132 45.77 -30.43 16.74
CA PRO A 132 45.03 -29.28 16.24
C PRO A 132 45.87 -28.47 15.23
N GLY A 133 45.21 -27.83 14.27
CA GLY A 133 45.90 -26.97 13.30
C GLY A 133 46.60 -25.80 13.98
N CYS A 134 47.79 -25.45 13.49
CA CYS A 134 48.62 -24.36 13.96
C CYS A 134 48.03 -22.98 13.67
N ASP A 135 48.37 -22.02 14.54
CA ASP A 135 47.96 -20.63 14.44
C ASP A 135 48.65 -19.88 13.28
N THR A 136 48.16 -18.67 12.97
CA THR A 136 48.73 -17.85 11.89
C THR A 136 50.20 -17.53 12.15
N GLY A 137 51.05 -17.80 11.16
CA GLY A 137 52.49 -17.54 11.21
C GLY A 137 53.33 -18.73 11.70
N GLU A 138 52.71 -19.74 12.29
CA GLU A 138 53.36 -20.99 12.71
C GLU A 138 53.65 -21.89 11.48
N ASN A 139 54.57 -22.84 11.64
CA ASN A 139 55.07 -23.69 10.57
C ASN A 139 54.05 -24.75 10.13
N CYS A 140 53.99 -25.01 8.82
CA CYS A 140 53.11 -26.01 8.21
C CYS A 140 53.81 -26.76 7.07
N ALA A 141 53.41 -28.02 6.86
CA ALA A 141 53.81 -28.84 5.71
C ALA A 141 52.70 -28.94 4.65
N GLY A 142 51.45 -28.75 5.06
CA GLY A 142 50.26 -28.75 4.22
C GLY A 142 49.09 -27.99 4.85
N ASN A 143 48.00 -27.84 4.09
CA ASN A 143 46.83 -27.07 4.52
C ASN A 143 46.17 -27.63 5.78
N SER A 144 46.16 -28.95 5.98
CA SER A 144 45.61 -29.60 7.19
C SER A 144 46.28 -29.15 8.48
N ASP A 145 47.54 -28.72 8.39
CA ASP A 145 48.34 -28.39 9.55
C ASP A 145 48.00 -27.00 10.12
N CYS A 146 47.14 -26.23 9.45
CA CYS A 146 46.78 -24.88 9.84
C CYS A 146 45.34 -24.82 10.33
N ALA A 147 45.08 -24.07 11.40
CA ALA A 147 43.73 -23.76 11.85
C ALA A 147 42.91 -23.02 10.76
N SER A 148 43.59 -22.19 9.96
CA SER A 148 43.00 -21.52 8.78
C SER A 148 42.80 -22.45 7.57
N LYS A 149 43.29 -23.69 7.63
CA LYS A 149 43.33 -24.63 6.51
C LYS A 149 44.11 -24.12 5.28
N LYS A 150 44.99 -23.11 5.47
CA LYS A 150 45.75 -22.49 4.39
C LYS A 150 47.23 -22.36 4.76
N CYS A 151 48.04 -23.29 4.23
CA CYS A 151 49.49 -23.25 4.36
C CYS A 151 50.12 -22.48 3.20
N ASN A 152 51.07 -21.60 3.50
CA ASN A 152 51.85 -20.89 2.50
C ASN A 152 52.99 -21.76 2.00
N THR A 153 52.92 -22.27 0.77
CA THR A 153 53.94 -23.18 0.24
C THR A 153 55.30 -22.51 -0.02
N GLN A 154 55.37 -21.17 -0.02
CA GLN A 154 56.62 -20.44 -0.22
C GLN A 154 57.34 -20.18 1.10
N PHE A 155 56.59 -19.87 2.17
CA PHE A 155 57.14 -19.55 3.49
C PHE A 155 57.03 -20.69 4.50
N LEU A 156 56.31 -21.76 4.15
CA LEU A 156 55.99 -22.91 5.00
C LEU A 156 55.33 -22.51 6.33
N THR A 157 54.48 -21.49 6.29
CA THR A 157 53.76 -20.97 7.45
C THR A 157 52.26 -20.82 7.19
N CYS A 158 51.46 -20.89 8.24
CA CYS A 158 50.01 -20.76 8.16
C CYS A 158 49.59 -19.31 7.88
N ASN A 159 48.79 -19.12 6.82
CA ASN A 159 48.23 -17.81 6.50
C ASN A 159 47.04 -17.50 7.41
N ALA A 160 46.83 -16.21 7.70
CA ALA A 160 45.58 -15.74 8.31
C ALA A 160 44.39 -16.05 7.40
N PRO A 161 43.22 -16.43 7.96
CA PRO A 161 42.00 -16.60 7.18
C PRO A 161 41.60 -15.26 6.55
N VAL A 162 41.29 -15.26 5.26
CA VAL A 162 40.82 -14.08 4.52
C VAL A 162 39.68 -14.46 3.61
N CYS A 163 38.74 -13.54 3.41
CA CYS A 163 37.47 -13.79 2.71
C CYS A 163 37.56 -14.08 1.19
N THR A 164 38.75 -14.36 0.65
CA THR A 164 39.02 -14.50 -0.79
C THR A 164 40.14 -15.49 -1.07
N ASP A 165 40.42 -16.43 -0.15
CA ASP A 165 41.51 -17.40 -0.27
C ASP A 165 41.09 -18.77 -0.84
N LEU A 166 39.84 -18.89 -1.30
CA LEU A 166 39.22 -20.09 -1.87
C LEU A 166 39.04 -21.24 -0.86
N VAL A 167 39.05 -20.94 0.44
CA VAL A 167 38.90 -21.94 1.51
C VAL A 167 37.87 -21.45 2.52
N GLN A 168 36.87 -22.29 2.84
CA GLN A 168 35.94 -21.98 3.93
C GLN A 168 36.65 -22.02 5.29
N ASN A 169 37.00 -20.85 5.82
CA ASN A 169 37.72 -20.69 7.08
C ASN A 169 37.29 -19.42 7.86
N GLY A 170 37.82 -19.27 9.08
CA GLY A 170 37.49 -18.13 9.94
C GLY A 170 35.99 -18.05 10.24
N ASN A 171 35.36 -16.93 9.88
CA ASN A 171 33.95 -16.67 10.14
C ASN A 171 33.05 -16.95 8.92
N GLU A 172 33.57 -17.53 7.85
CA GLU A 172 32.82 -17.79 6.62
C GLU A 172 31.77 -18.89 6.77
N THR A 173 30.58 -18.65 6.20
CA THR A 173 29.49 -19.64 6.18
C THR A 173 29.46 -20.48 4.91
N ASP A 174 30.08 -20.00 3.83
CA ASP A 174 30.48 -20.76 2.63
C ASP A 174 31.82 -20.21 2.11
N VAL A 175 32.48 -20.91 1.20
CA VAL A 175 33.80 -20.56 0.67
C VAL A 175 33.83 -19.09 0.19
N ASP A 176 34.68 -18.28 0.82
CA ASP A 176 34.91 -16.85 0.52
C ASP A 176 33.71 -15.93 0.76
N CYS A 177 32.74 -16.32 1.60
CA CYS A 177 31.58 -15.47 1.86
C CYS A 177 30.86 -15.76 3.19
N GLY A 178 30.01 -14.81 3.59
CA GLY A 178 29.16 -14.91 4.77
C GLY A 178 29.91 -14.73 6.10
N GLY A 179 29.16 -14.61 7.18
CA GLY A 179 29.69 -14.21 8.48
C GLY A 179 29.98 -12.72 8.60
N ALA A 180 30.39 -12.31 9.80
CA ALA A 180 30.44 -10.89 10.18
C ALA A 180 31.45 -10.04 9.39
N ASN A 181 32.51 -10.63 8.85
CA ASN A 181 33.65 -9.91 8.27
C ASN A 181 33.79 -10.09 6.76
N CYS A 182 32.99 -10.95 6.14
CA CYS A 182 33.05 -11.23 4.71
C CYS A 182 31.82 -10.71 3.98
N SER A 183 31.94 -10.55 2.66
CA SER A 183 30.79 -10.17 1.84
C SER A 183 29.70 -11.25 1.88
N ALA A 184 28.44 -10.85 1.80
CA ALA A 184 27.33 -11.78 1.75
C ALA A 184 27.43 -12.74 0.55
N CYS A 185 27.07 -13.99 0.79
CA CYS A 185 27.03 -15.08 -0.15
C CYS A 185 25.93 -14.91 -1.21
N ALA A 186 26.21 -15.44 -2.40
CA ALA A 186 25.25 -15.53 -3.50
C ALA A 186 24.22 -16.63 -3.28
N ASP A 187 23.14 -16.63 -4.06
CA ASP A 187 22.06 -17.61 -3.98
C ASP A 187 22.58 -19.06 -4.09
N GLY A 188 22.00 -19.96 -3.30
CA GLY A 188 22.35 -21.38 -3.22
C GLY A 188 23.56 -21.72 -2.34
N LYS A 189 24.32 -20.72 -1.88
CA LYS A 189 25.43 -20.90 -0.93
C LYS A 189 24.94 -21.15 0.49
N LYS A 190 25.75 -21.82 1.30
CA LYS A 190 25.47 -22.06 2.72
C LYS A 190 25.43 -20.74 3.50
N CYS A 191 24.62 -20.71 4.54
CA CYS A 191 24.46 -19.55 5.41
C CYS A 191 24.01 -19.99 6.80
N ASP A 192 24.25 -19.17 7.81
CA ASP A 192 23.72 -19.39 9.16
C ASP A 192 22.66 -18.36 9.53
N GLN A 193 22.77 -17.14 9.00
CA GLN A 193 21.92 -15.99 9.28
C GLN A 193 21.56 -15.20 8.00
N PRO A 194 20.45 -14.43 8.01
CA PRO A 194 20.05 -13.54 6.91
C PRO A 194 21.16 -12.65 6.34
N THR A 195 22.02 -12.09 7.20
CA THR A 195 23.11 -11.20 6.83
C THR A 195 24.20 -11.87 6.01
N ASP A 196 24.27 -13.21 6.04
CA ASP A 196 25.21 -13.97 5.23
C ASP A 196 24.79 -14.02 3.77
N CYS A 197 23.58 -13.61 3.42
CA CYS A 197 23.02 -13.75 2.08
C CYS A 197 22.79 -12.39 1.42
N LYS A 198 23.16 -12.26 0.15
CA LYS A 198 22.87 -11.04 -0.62
C LYS A 198 21.37 -10.76 -0.72
N SER A 199 20.55 -11.80 -0.73
CA SER A 199 19.09 -11.69 -0.70
C SER A 199 18.52 -11.30 0.66
N GLY A 200 19.32 -11.38 1.73
CA GLY A 200 18.82 -11.24 3.10
C GLY A 200 17.99 -12.44 3.58
N VAL A 201 17.90 -13.53 2.79
CA VAL A 201 17.09 -14.70 3.14
C VAL A 201 17.98 -15.95 3.26
N CYS A 202 18.16 -16.41 4.49
CA CYS A 202 18.84 -17.66 4.80
C CYS A 202 17.81 -18.68 5.31
N SER A 203 17.54 -19.73 4.53
CA SER A 203 16.51 -20.72 4.89
C SER A 203 16.90 -22.13 4.45
N GLY A 204 16.30 -23.14 5.09
CA GLY A 204 16.53 -24.55 4.78
C GLY A 204 16.37 -25.42 6.03
N ALA A 205 15.74 -26.60 5.89
CA ALA A 205 15.39 -27.46 7.02
C ALA A 205 16.55 -28.29 7.56
N VAL A 206 17.52 -28.64 6.70
CA VAL A 206 18.68 -29.49 7.06
C VAL A 206 19.98 -28.75 6.77
N VAL A 207 20.09 -28.17 5.58
CA VAL A 207 21.18 -27.27 5.21
C VAL A 207 20.54 -25.94 4.87
N LYS A 208 20.90 -24.90 5.64
CA LYS A 208 20.48 -23.53 5.36
C LYS A 208 21.28 -23.00 4.17
N THR A 209 20.58 -22.43 3.21
CA THR A 209 21.18 -21.79 2.05
C THR A 209 20.55 -20.44 1.76
N CYS A 210 21.31 -19.59 1.08
CA CYS A 210 20.82 -18.30 0.59
C CYS A 210 19.76 -18.52 -0.48
N GLN A 211 18.57 -17.98 -0.26
CA GLN A 211 17.46 -18.12 -1.20
C GLN A 211 17.57 -17.08 -2.31
N VAL A 212 17.06 -17.45 -3.49
CA VAL A 212 16.86 -16.51 -4.59
C VAL A 212 15.82 -15.48 -4.16
N PRO A 213 16.07 -14.16 -4.36
CA PRO A 213 15.08 -13.10 -4.18
C PRO A 213 13.75 -13.41 -4.87
N ILE A 214 12.64 -13.41 -4.14
CA ILE A 214 11.29 -13.55 -4.71
C ILE A 214 10.36 -12.48 -4.15
N CYS A 215 9.36 -12.10 -4.94
CA CYS A 215 8.47 -10.98 -4.62
C CYS A 215 7.45 -11.24 -3.50
N THR A 216 7.67 -12.24 -2.66
CA THR A 216 6.76 -12.67 -1.59
C THR A 216 7.52 -13.28 -0.41
N ASP A 217 8.81 -12.95 -0.25
CA ASP A 217 9.65 -13.48 0.84
C ASP A 217 9.68 -12.56 2.08
N GLY A 218 9.00 -11.42 2.02
CA GLY A 218 8.84 -10.51 3.15
C GLY A 218 10.05 -9.64 3.42
N VAL A 219 11.02 -9.58 2.49
CA VAL A 219 12.20 -8.71 2.59
C VAL A 219 12.38 -7.89 1.33
N THR A 220 12.79 -6.62 1.44
CA THR A 220 13.07 -5.80 0.26
C THR A 220 14.39 -6.24 -0.40
N ASN A 221 14.31 -7.04 -1.46
CA ASN A 221 15.49 -7.56 -2.15
C ASN A 221 15.31 -7.60 -3.69
N GLY A 222 16.35 -8.07 -4.41
CA GLY A 222 16.29 -8.18 -5.87
C GLY A 222 15.98 -6.86 -6.59
N THR A 223 14.87 -6.82 -7.35
CA THR A 223 14.43 -5.63 -8.11
C THR A 223 13.41 -4.76 -7.36
N GLU A 224 13.07 -5.12 -6.13
CA GLU A 224 12.03 -4.46 -5.37
C GLU A 224 12.39 -3.02 -4.99
N THR A 225 11.34 -2.23 -4.78
CA THR A 225 11.46 -0.86 -4.27
C THR A 225 10.84 -0.69 -2.89
N ASP A 226 9.95 -1.59 -2.51
CA ASP A 226 9.47 -1.80 -1.15
C ASP A 226 9.28 -3.32 -0.94
N VAL A 227 9.05 -3.77 0.30
CA VAL A 227 8.88 -5.18 0.63
C VAL A 227 7.87 -5.84 -0.32
N ASP A 228 8.31 -6.88 -1.04
CA ASP A 228 7.48 -7.71 -1.93
C ASP A 228 6.85 -6.96 -3.13
N CYS A 229 7.32 -5.75 -3.47
CA CYS A 229 6.76 -4.97 -4.57
C CYS A 229 7.75 -4.02 -5.29
N GLY A 230 7.33 -3.59 -6.48
CA GLY A 230 8.04 -2.61 -7.29
C GLY A 230 9.03 -3.22 -8.28
N GLY A 231 9.74 -2.35 -8.99
CA GLY A 231 10.57 -2.77 -10.11
C GLY A 231 9.76 -3.35 -11.27
N THR A 232 10.46 -4.08 -12.14
CA THR A 232 9.88 -4.65 -13.36
C THR A 232 9.41 -6.09 -13.19
N ALA A 233 9.90 -6.81 -12.18
CA ALA A 233 9.61 -8.23 -11.99
C ALA A 233 8.52 -8.51 -10.93
N CYS A 234 8.31 -7.58 -9.99
CA CYS A 234 7.36 -7.77 -8.89
C CYS A 234 6.03 -7.03 -9.12
N PRO A 235 4.97 -7.39 -8.36
CA PRO A 235 3.73 -6.63 -8.34
C PRO A 235 3.98 -5.16 -8.04
N LYS A 236 3.09 -4.29 -8.51
CA LYS A 236 3.20 -2.86 -8.26
C LYS A 236 2.93 -2.56 -6.78
N CYS A 237 3.70 -1.63 -6.23
CA CYS A 237 3.51 -1.11 -4.89
C CYS A 237 2.22 -0.32 -4.77
N GLY A 238 1.47 -0.58 -3.70
CA GLY A 238 0.27 0.13 -3.30
C GLY A 238 0.56 1.51 -2.72
N LEU A 239 -0.49 2.21 -2.30
CA LEU A 239 -0.40 3.56 -1.76
C LEU A 239 0.47 3.64 -0.50
N GLY A 240 1.29 4.69 -0.43
CA GLY A 240 2.19 4.95 0.70
C GLY A 240 3.49 4.14 0.69
N GLN A 241 3.57 3.06 -0.09
CA GLN A 241 4.75 2.21 -0.22
C GLN A 241 5.88 2.91 -0.99
N ALA A 242 7.11 2.48 -0.74
CA ALA A 242 8.32 3.05 -1.33
C ALA A 242 8.43 2.72 -2.83
N CYS A 243 8.93 3.69 -3.59
CA CYS A 243 9.11 3.58 -5.04
C CYS A 243 10.33 4.36 -5.51
N LYS A 244 10.89 3.96 -6.65
CA LYS A 244 11.95 4.71 -7.34
C LYS A 244 11.40 5.44 -8.57
N ASN A 245 10.44 4.82 -9.26
CA ASN A 245 9.87 5.29 -10.51
C ASN A 245 8.34 5.12 -10.51
N ASN A 246 7.66 5.86 -11.38
CA ASN A 246 6.21 5.74 -11.57
C ASN A 246 5.76 4.30 -11.91
N VAL A 247 6.59 3.56 -12.66
CA VAL A 247 6.30 2.16 -12.99
C VAL A 247 6.30 1.25 -11.77
N ASP A 248 6.80 1.66 -10.60
CA ASP A 248 6.77 0.81 -9.41
C ASP A 248 5.39 0.86 -8.73
N CYS A 249 4.61 1.92 -8.96
CA CYS A 249 3.35 2.17 -8.26
C CYS A 249 2.13 1.68 -9.03
N ALA A 250 1.16 1.13 -8.31
CA ALA A 250 -0.15 0.77 -8.88
C ALA A 250 -0.87 2.00 -9.44
N THR A 251 -0.66 3.17 -8.83
CA THR A 251 -1.18 4.47 -9.27
C THR A 251 -0.42 5.10 -10.43
N ALA A 252 0.69 4.49 -10.86
CA ALA A 252 1.66 5.08 -11.78
C ALA A 252 2.21 6.46 -11.31
N ASN A 253 2.14 6.78 -10.01
CA ASN A 253 2.55 8.07 -9.47
C ASN A 253 3.51 7.92 -8.28
N CYS A 254 4.81 7.97 -8.56
CA CYS A 254 5.87 7.93 -7.55
C CYS A 254 6.36 9.35 -7.26
N LEU A 255 5.99 9.90 -6.09
CA LEU A 255 6.35 11.26 -5.69
C LEU A 255 6.96 11.26 -4.29
N GLY A 256 8.13 11.88 -4.17
CA GLY A 256 8.86 11.91 -2.90
C GLY A 256 9.32 10.52 -2.43
N GLY A 257 9.53 9.59 -3.38
CA GLY A 257 9.94 8.20 -3.08
C GLY A 257 8.82 7.31 -2.55
N GLN A 258 7.55 7.74 -2.65
CA GLN A 258 6.39 6.96 -2.24
C GLN A 258 5.31 6.97 -3.32
N CYS A 259 4.55 5.87 -3.40
CA CYS A 259 3.38 5.79 -4.26
C CYS A 259 2.26 6.67 -3.71
N LYS A 260 1.88 7.68 -4.48
CA LYS A 260 0.86 8.68 -4.12
C LYS A 260 -0.40 8.49 -4.93
N CYS A 261 -1.49 9.08 -4.45
CA CYS A 261 -2.72 9.21 -5.21
C CYS A 261 -2.51 10.02 -6.50
N PRO A 262 -3.41 9.88 -7.48
CA PRO A 262 -3.54 10.84 -8.57
C PRO A 262 -3.70 12.28 -8.05
N LYS A 263 -3.52 13.27 -8.92
CA LYS A 263 -3.67 14.68 -8.58
C LYS A 263 -5.09 14.96 -8.00
N ASN A 264 -5.16 15.87 -7.02
CA ASN A 264 -6.37 16.29 -6.31
C ASN A 264 -7.07 15.16 -5.53
N MET A 265 -6.29 14.18 -5.04
CA MET A 265 -6.81 13.08 -4.24
C MET A 265 -5.97 12.85 -3.00
N VAL A 266 -6.60 12.34 -1.96
CA VAL A 266 -5.97 11.98 -0.69
C VAL A 266 -6.12 10.50 -0.39
N ILE A 267 -5.17 9.99 0.40
CA ILE A 267 -5.15 8.60 0.83
C ILE A 267 -6.13 8.43 2.00
N ALA A 268 -7.13 7.57 1.81
CA ALA A 268 -8.04 7.13 2.86
C ALA A 268 -7.69 5.67 3.27
N PRO A 269 -7.32 5.42 4.55
CA PRO A 269 -7.06 4.07 5.03
C PRO A 269 -8.33 3.21 4.98
N ALA A 270 -8.21 1.97 4.52
CA ALA A 270 -9.33 1.02 4.52
C ALA A 270 -9.36 0.20 5.82
N ALA A 271 -10.55 -0.04 6.36
CA ALA A 271 -10.74 -0.74 7.64
C ALA A 271 -10.16 -2.18 7.69
N GLY A 272 -10.04 -2.84 6.54
CA GLY A 272 -9.50 -4.20 6.39
C GLY A 272 -8.00 -4.28 6.07
N GLY A 273 -7.28 -3.16 6.12
CA GLY A 273 -5.91 -3.04 5.64
C GLY A 273 -5.84 -2.49 4.20
N GLY A 274 -4.71 -1.86 3.88
CA GLY A 274 -4.55 -1.10 2.65
C GLY A 274 -5.18 0.30 2.72
N ALA A 275 -5.27 0.95 1.56
CA ALA A 275 -5.84 2.28 1.41
C ALA A 275 -6.38 2.44 -0.02
N TYR A 276 -7.18 3.48 -0.22
CA TYR A 276 -7.64 3.92 -1.53
C TYR A 276 -7.48 5.43 -1.63
N CYS A 277 -7.63 5.96 -2.83
CA CYS A 277 -7.66 7.40 -3.05
C CYS A 277 -9.10 7.88 -3.17
N ILE A 278 -9.37 9.05 -2.61
CA ILE A 278 -10.63 9.78 -2.74
C ILE A 278 -10.29 11.23 -3.09
N ASP A 279 -11.08 11.86 -3.96
CA ASP A 279 -10.89 13.27 -4.29
C ASP A 279 -10.90 14.12 -3.01
N ASP A 280 -9.97 15.07 -2.95
CA ASP A 280 -9.77 15.91 -1.78
C ASP A 280 -10.97 16.85 -1.52
N HIS A 281 -11.67 17.25 -2.57
CA HIS A 281 -12.91 18.03 -2.57
C HIS A 281 -13.90 17.47 -3.59
N GLU A 282 -15.11 18.02 -3.64
CA GLU A 282 -16.07 17.75 -4.68
C GLU A 282 -15.60 18.29 -6.04
N ILE A 283 -16.08 17.66 -7.13
CA ILE A 283 -15.71 18.08 -8.48
C ILE A 283 -16.18 19.51 -8.76
N THR A 284 -15.30 20.32 -9.33
CA THR A 284 -15.57 21.73 -9.63
C THR A 284 -16.25 21.95 -10.99
N TYR A 285 -16.84 23.13 -11.21
CA TYR A 285 -17.30 23.54 -12.55
C TYR A 285 -16.15 23.55 -13.57
N GLU A 286 -14.93 23.93 -13.19
CA GLU A 286 -13.76 23.92 -14.07
C GLU A 286 -13.50 22.53 -14.62
N GLU A 287 -13.40 21.56 -13.71
CA GLU A 287 -13.14 20.17 -14.02
C GLU A 287 -14.26 19.55 -14.87
N TYR A 288 -15.52 19.76 -14.48
CA TYR A 288 -16.66 19.26 -15.25
C TYR A 288 -16.76 19.90 -16.65
N THR A 289 -16.36 21.17 -16.81
CA THR A 289 -16.31 21.83 -18.11
C THR A 289 -15.29 21.19 -19.05
N LEU A 290 -14.16 20.70 -18.53
CA LEU A 290 -13.17 19.96 -19.33
C LEU A 290 -13.75 18.63 -19.83
N PHE A 291 -14.44 17.89 -18.96
CA PHE A 291 -15.17 16.67 -19.31
C PHE A 291 -16.20 16.93 -20.41
N TRP A 292 -17.08 17.90 -20.20
CA TRP A 292 -18.13 18.26 -21.15
C TRP A 292 -17.56 18.69 -22.51
N GLY A 293 -16.52 19.55 -22.51
CA GLY A 293 -15.84 19.99 -23.72
C GLY A 293 -15.05 18.90 -24.44
N GLY A 294 -14.69 17.83 -23.73
CA GLY A 294 -14.05 16.63 -24.28
C GLY A 294 -14.98 15.74 -25.11
N ASN A 295 -16.28 16.08 -25.18
CA ASN A 295 -17.33 15.32 -25.87
C ASN A 295 -17.30 13.83 -25.46
N PRO A 296 -17.69 13.53 -24.21
CA PRO A 296 -17.64 12.16 -23.71
C PRO A 296 -18.52 11.25 -24.55
N GLY A 297 -18.10 9.99 -24.70
CA GLY A 297 -18.79 8.99 -25.51
C GLY A 297 -20.17 8.60 -24.96
N ALA A 298 -20.71 7.50 -25.47
CA ALA A 298 -21.98 6.98 -24.96
C ALA A 298 -21.88 6.52 -23.49
N GLN A 299 -22.96 6.71 -22.74
CA GLN A 299 -23.06 6.28 -21.35
C GLN A 299 -23.20 4.76 -21.22
N ILE A 300 -23.01 4.25 -19.99
CA ILE A 300 -23.23 2.84 -19.66
C ILE A 300 -24.69 2.42 -19.90
N GLY A 301 -24.95 1.11 -20.01
CA GLY A 301 -26.29 0.59 -20.32
C GLY A 301 -27.42 1.08 -19.40
N ALA A 302 -27.17 1.18 -18.10
CA ALA A 302 -28.11 1.71 -17.10
C ALA A 302 -28.47 3.19 -17.33
N CYS A 303 -27.64 3.91 -18.07
CA CYS A 303 -27.72 5.32 -18.39
C CYS A 303 -27.94 5.57 -19.89
N SER A 304 -28.32 4.55 -20.66
CA SER A 304 -28.48 4.64 -22.13
C SER A 304 -29.56 5.65 -22.59
N TRP A 305 -30.46 6.03 -21.68
CA TRP A 305 -31.48 7.06 -21.88
C TRP A 305 -30.92 8.49 -21.71
N ASN A 306 -29.80 8.65 -20.99
CA ASN A 306 -29.13 9.94 -20.83
C ASN A 306 -28.22 10.18 -22.04
N THR A 307 -28.64 11.09 -22.92
CA THR A 307 -27.92 11.44 -24.16
C THR A 307 -27.18 12.77 -24.06
N THR A 308 -27.12 13.41 -22.89
CA THR A 308 -26.51 14.73 -22.72
C THR A 308 -25.88 14.89 -21.35
N TYR A 309 -24.65 15.41 -21.31
CA TYR A 309 -23.94 15.72 -20.06
C TYR A 309 -24.15 17.15 -19.58
N THR A 310 -25.14 17.86 -20.13
CA THR A 310 -25.42 19.26 -19.82
C THR A 310 -26.36 19.35 -18.62
N PRO A 311 -25.92 19.91 -17.47
CA PRO A 311 -26.80 20.15 -16.34
C PRO A 311 -28.01 21.02 -16.77
N PRO A 312 -29.24 20.66 -16.36
CA PRO A 312 -30.45 21.35 -16.81
C PRO A 312 -30.64 22.74 -16.18
N LYS A 313 -29.90 23.04 -15.10
CA LYS A 313 -29.91 24.33 -14.39
C LYS A 313 -28.50 24.71 -13.99
N ASN A 314 -28.29 26.01 -13.76
CA ASN A 314 -27.03 26.55 -13.27
C ASN A 314 -25.81 26.19 -14.15
N TRP A 315 -26.02 26.05 -15.45
CA TRP A 315 -24.99 25.73 -16.43
C TRP A 315 -25.02 26.68 -17.63
N PRO A 316 -23.86 27.19 -18.11
CA PRO A 316 -22.52 27.14 -17.50
C PRO A 316 -22.45 27.83 -16.12
N VAL A 317 -21.24 27.99 -15.55
CA VAL A 317 -21.00 28.64 -14.24
C VAL A 317 -21.97 29.82 -14.01
N PRO A 318 -22.81 29.77 -12.95
CA PRO A 318 -23.80 30.80 -12.70
C PRO A 318 -23.20 32.18 -12.46
N PRO A 319 -23.89 33.28 -12.83
CA PRO A 319 -23.44 34.62 -12.50
C PRO A 319 -23.17 34.79 -11.00
N GLY A 320 -22.01 35.35 -10.66
CA GLY A 320 -21.59 35.55 -9.26
C GLY A 320 -20.84 34.37 -8.64
N LYS A 321 -20.66 33.26 -9.36
CA LYS A 321 -19.77 32.16 -8.97
C LYS A 321 -18.53 32.14 -9.87
N THR A 322 -17.42 31.64 -9.33
CA THR A 322 -16.25 31.26 -10.15
C THR A 322 -16.38 29.79 -10.57
N ASN A 323 -15.44 29.31 -11.40
CA ASN A 323 -15.39 27.92 -11.81
C ASN A 323 -14.87 26.95 -10.73
N GLN A 324 -14.41 27.45 -9.57
CA GLN A 324 -13.90 26.63 -8.46
C GLN A 324 -15.02 26.12 -7.53
N TYR A 325 -16.23 26.61 -7.70
CA TYR A 325 -17.39 26.09 -6.97
C TYR A 325 -17.65 24.63 -7.35
N PRO A 326 -18.16 23.80 -6.41
CA PRO A 326 -18.56 22.44 -6.74
C PRO A 326 -19.71 22.43 -7.74
N ILE A 327 -19.64 21.52 -8.73
CA ILE A 327 -20.69 21.33 -9.72
C ILE A 327 -21.94 20.76 -9.06
N THR A 328 -23.11 21.25 -9.45
CA THR A 328 -24.41 20.69 -9.04
C THR A 328 -25.35 20.55 -10.24
N ASN A 329 -26.56 20.05 -10.02
CA ASN A 329 -27.53 19.74 -11.07
C ASN A 329 -27.03 18.69 -12.07
N VAL A 330 -26.16 17.81 -11.63
CA VAL A 330 -25.75 16.61 -12.38
C VAL A 330 -26.53 15.41 -11.85
N ASP A 331 -26.88 14.49 -12.74
CA ASP A 331 -27.48 13.22 -12.33
C ASP A 331 -26.39 12.20 -11.98
N TRP A 332 -26.81 11.04 -11.47
CA TRP A 332 -25.87 9.99 -11.10
C TRP A 332 -25.06 9.50 -12.31
N CYS A 333 -25.68 9.47 -13.49
CA CYS A 333 -25.09 8.98 -14.73
C CYS A 333 -23.97 9.90 -15.23
N ASP A 334 -24.18 11.21 -15.14
CA ASP A 334 -23.17 12.24 -15.41
C ASP A 334 -21.98 12.11 -14.46
N ALA A 335 -22.23 11.96 -13.15
CA ALA A 335 -21.19 11.78 -12.14
C ALA A 335 -20.35 10.50 -12.40
N TYR A 336 -21.02 9.38 -12.67
CA TYR A 336 -20.38 8.12 -12.99
C TYR A 336 -19.50 8.22 -14.25
N ALA A 337 -20.04 8.84 -15.31
CA ALA A 337 -19.33 9.02 -16.57
C ALA A 337 -18.12 9.96 -16.44
N TYR A 338 -18.24 11.05 -15.68
CA TYR A 338 -17.12 11.95 -15.39
C TYR A 338 -15.98 11.19 -14.72
N CYS A 339 -16.26 10.44 -13.66
CA CYS A 339 -15.20 9.76 -12.92
C CYS A 339 -14.48 8.75 -13.82
N ALA A 340 -15.21 8.00 -14.64
CA ALA A 340 -14.63 7.08 -15.61
C ALA A 340 -13.75 7.81 -16.65
N TRP A 341 -14.21 8.95 -17.19
CA TRP A 341 -13.43 9.77 -18.13
C TRP A 341 -12.14 10.30 -17.50
N ALA A 342 -12.18 10.67 -16.22
CA ALA A 342 -11.02 11.14 -15.46
C ALA A 342 -10.03 10.02 -15.08
N GLY A 343 -10.27 8.76 -15.49
CA GLY A 343 -9.46 7.61 -15.08
C GLY A 343 -9.66 7.20 -13.61
N LYS A 344 -10.75 7.67 -13.01
CA LYS A 344 -11.20 7.37 -11.65
C LYS A 344 -12.49 6.55 -11.71
N ARG A 345 -13.20 6.44 -10.60
CA ARG A 345 -14.56 5.89 -10.53
C ARG A 345 -15.39 6.66 -9.52
N LEU A 346 -16.71 6.62 -9.65
CA LEU A 346 -17.56 7.17 -8.61
C LEU A 346 -17.30 6.39 -7.31
N CYS A 347 -17.26 7.10 -6.18
CA CYS A 347 -17.01 6.46 -4.88
C CYS A 347 -18.11 5.45 -4.57
N GLY A 348 -17.71 4.28 -4.07
CA GLY A 348 -18.62 3.15 -3.87
C GLY A 348 -17.95 2.11 -3.00
N LYS A 349 -17.83 0.87 -3.49
CA LYS A 349 -17.29 -0.24 -2.70
C LYS A 349 -15.81 -0.08 -2.39
N VAL A 350 -15.42 -0.40 -1.16
CA VAL A 350 -14.02 -0.61 -0.77
C VAL A 350 -13.45 -1.74 -1.63
N GLY A 351 -12.31 -1.48 -2.29
CA GLY A 351 -11.70 -2.40 -3.25
C GLY A 351 -12.25 -2.32 -4.69
N GLY A 352 -13.23 -1.45 -4.98
CA GLY A 352 -13.68 -1.19 -6.35
C GLY A 352 -15.12 -1.61 -6.67
N GLY A 353 -15.77 -0.83 -7.54
CA GLY A 353 -17.13 -1.06 -8.04
C GLY A 353 -18.23 -0.49 -7.15
N ALA A 354 -19.47 -0.87 -7.44
CA ALA A 354 -20.64 -0.38 -6.72
C ALA A 354 -20.76 -0.96 -5.31
N ALA A 355 -21.03 -0.10 -4.33
CA ALA A 355 -21.33 -0.53 -2.96
C ALA A 355 -22.72 -1.19 -2.90
N PRO A 356 -22.92 -2.21 -2.05
CA PRO A 356 -24.26 -2.70 -1.76
C PRO A 356 -25.15 -1.58 -1.21
N TYR A 357 -26.36 -1.45 -1.76
CA TYR A 357 -27.28 -0.35 -1.38
C TYR A 357 -27.57 -0.27 0.12
N ALA A 358 -27.56 -1.42 0.81
CA ALA A 358 -27.80 -1.52 2.25
C ALA A 358 -26.55 -1.31 3.14
N SER A 359 -25.34 -1.26 2.57
CA SER A 359 -24.09 -1.15 3.33
C SER A 359 -23.62 0.30 3.52
N PHE A 360 -24.51 1.27 3.34
CA PHE A 360 -24.15 2.70 3.32
C PHE A 360 -23.55 3.20 4.66
N THR A 361 -23.76 2.50 5.77
CA THR A 361 -23.12 2.79 7.07
C THR A 361 -22.07 1.75 7.48
N ASP A 362 -21.59 0.93 6.54
CA ASP A 362 -20.55 -0.06 6.79
C ASP A 362 -19.21 0.45 6.24
N HIS A 363 -18.38 0.98 7.14
CA HIS A 363 -17.05 1.52 6.80
C HIS A 363 -16.07 0.47 6.26
N THR A 364 -16.39 -0.82 6.36
CA THR A 364 -15.59 -1.89 5.75
C THR A 364 -15.95 -2.14 4.28
N GLN A 365 -17.13 -1.69 3.85
CA GLN A 365 -17.67 -1.94 2.51
C GLN A 365 -17.84 -0.68 1.67
N ASP A 366 -18.09 0.48 2.28
CA ASP A 366 -18.40 1.74 1.62
C ASP A 366 -17.27 2.76 1.81
N GLN A 367 -16.69 3.22 0.71
CA GLN A 367 -15.58 4.17 0.70
C GLN A 367 -15.97 5.58 1.07
N TRP A 368 -17.17 6.02 0.69
CA TRP A 368 -17.62 7.35 1.02
C TRP A 368 -17.82 7.42 2.53
N TYR A 369 -18.53 6.44 3.08
CA TYR A 369 -18.77 6.35 4.51
C TYR A 369 -17.49 6.12 5.31
N ASN A 370 -16.56 5.30 4.83
CA ASN A 370 -15.26 5.14 5.45
C ASN A 370 -14.45 6.45 5.45
N GLY A 371 -14.43 7.16 4.32
CA GLY A 371 -13.73 8.45 4.20
C GLY A 371 -14.31 9.51 5.14
N CYS A 372 -15.64 9.54 5.29
CA CYS A 372 -16.33 10.45 6.19
C CYS A 372 -16.13 10.04 7.66
N SER A 373 -16.51 8.81 8.04
CA SER A 373 -16.60 8.41 9.46
C SER A 373 -15.28 7.95 10.06
N ALA A 374 -14.32 7.50 9.24
CA ALA A 374 -13.17 6.71 9.68
C ALA A 374 -13.55 5.54 10.62
N GLY A 375 -14.77 5.00 10.47
CA GLY A 375 -15.31 3.90 11.27
C GLY A 375 -15.79 4.27 12.69
N ALA A 376 -15.57 5.50 13.16
CA ALA A 376 -15.86 5.89 14.54
C ALA A 376 -16.63 7.21 14.69
N ASN A 377 -16.53 8.11 13.70
CA ASN A 377 -17.05 9.46 13.80
C ASN A 377 -18.46 9.60 13.22
N THR A 378 -19.30 10.39 13.89
CA THR A 378 -20.63 10.79 13.39
C THR A 378 -20.51 11.81 12.25
N TYR A 379 -19.53 12.71 12.35
CA TYR A 379 -19.16 13.73 11.37
C TYR A 379 -17.69 13.56 10.98
N PRO A 380 -17.22 14.11 9.86
CA PRO A 380 -15.84 13.94 9.38
C PRO A 380 -14.77 14.24 10.43
N TYR A 381 -15.04 15.22 11.28
CA TYR A 381 -14.13 15.77 12.28
C TYR A 381 -14.38 15.25 13.71
N GLY A 382 -15.35 14.34 13.93
CA GLY A 382 -15.61 13.77 15.25
C GLY A 382 -17.07 13.41 15.52
N SER A 383 -17.38 13.06 16.77
CA SER A 383 -18.72 12.62 17.17
C SER A 383 -19.69 13.77 17.51
N GLY A 384 -19.17 14.93 17.89
CA GLY A 384 -19.95 16.12 18.23
C GLY A 384 -20.19 17.01 17.02
N TRP A 385 -21.43 17.49 16.87
CA TRP A 385 -21.78 18.49 15.86
C TRP A 385 -21.12 19.83 16.17
N ASP A 386 -20.49 20.42 15.15
CA ASP A 386 -20.02 21.80 15.17
C ASP A 386 -20.57 22.55 13.96
N GLU A 387 -21.50 23.47 14.21
CA GLU A 387 -22.18 24.27 13.19
C GLU A 387 -21.24 25.23 12.45
N THR A 388 -20.02 25.45 12.94
CA THR A 388 -19.10 26.42 12.37
C THR A 388 -18.07 25.82 11.41
N LEU A 389 -17.87 24.51 11.42
CA LEU A 389 -16.80 23.86 10.65
C LEU A 389 -17.16 23.61 9.18
N CYS A 390 -18.37 23.06 8.95
CA CYS A 390 -18.79 22.60 7.64
C CYS A 390 -19.95 23.43 7.09
N VAL A 391 -19.95 23.67 5.78
CA VAL A 391 -20.93 24.53 5.11
C VAL A 391 -22.33 23.96 5.25
N ASN A 392 -23.23 24.70 5.89
CA ASN A 392 -24.59 24.27 6.22
C ASN A 392 -25.61 25.42 6.07
N ASN A 393 -26.87 25.13 6.37
CA ASN A 393 -27.97 26.08 6.23
C ASN A 393 -27.89 27.32 7.13
N SER A 394 -27.18 27.24 8.25
CA SER A 394 -27.01 28.34 9.19
C SER A 394 -25.80 29.20 8.86
N ASN A 395 -24.64 28.59 8.58
CA ASN A 395 -23.36 29.31 8.51
C ASN A 395 -23.00 29.87 7.12
N ALA A 396 -23.64 29.38 6.06
CA ALA A 396 -23.40 29.83 4.69
C ALA A 396 -24.65 30.42 4.03
N THR A 397 -25.66 30.80 4.83
CA THR A 397 -26.94 31.38 4.35
C THR A 397 -27.61 30.58 3.21
N GLY A 398 -27.44 29.26 3.19
CA GLY A 398 -27.99 28.41 2.13
C GLY A 398 -27.29 28.53 0.77
N THR A 399 -25.98 28.80 0.72
CA THR A 399 -25.17 28.69 -0.51
C THR A 399 -23.93 27.81 -0.33
N GLN A 400 -23.53 27.11 -1.39
CA GLN A 400 -22.22 26.47 -1.51
C GLN A 400 -21.09 27.51 -1.44
N LEU A 401 -19.88 27.06 -1.12
CA LEU A 401 -18.62 27.82 -1.15
C LEU A 401 -17.61 27.17 -2.11
N GLU A 402 -16.56 27.91 -2.50
CA GLU A 402 -15.44 27.37 -3.29
C GLU A 402 -14.54 26.45 -2.47
N THR A 403 -14.30 26.85 -1.21
CA THR A 403 -13.46 26.12 -0.26
C THR A 403 -14.08 26.27 1.12
N SER A 404 -13.89 25.25 1.94
CA SER A 404 -14.22 25.31 3.36
C SER A 404 -13.05 24.80 4.21
N THR A 405 -13.17 24.96 5.52
CA THR A 405 -12.22 24.41 6.50
C THR A 405 -12.67 23.05 7.05
N CYS A 406 -13.72 22.46 6.50
CA CYS A 406 -14.34 21.20 6.92
C CYS A 406 -13.47 19.99 6.58
N GLN A 407 -12.36 19.83 7.30
CA GLN A 407 -11.47 18.69 7.10
C GLN A 407 -11.95 17.47 7.89
N GLY A 408 -11.98 16.32 7.23
CA GLY A 408 -12.30 15.03 7.84
C GLY A 408 -11.10 14.36 8.52
N ALA A 409 -11.32 13.13 8.96
CA ALA A 409 -10.33 12.32 9.68
C ALA A 409 -9.09 11.98 8.83
N SER A 410 -9.26 11.83 7.51
CA SER A 410 -8.12 11.69 6.59
C SER A 410 -7.55 13.09 6.29
N PRO A 411 -6.27 13.37 6.62
CA PRO A 411 -5.68 14.67 6.35
C PRO A 411 -5.75 15.04 4.86
N GLY A 412 -6.31 16.21 4.59
CA GLY A 412 -6.54 16.75 3.25
C GLY A 412 -7.89 16.38 2.64
N LEU A 413 -8.72 15.57 3.29
CA LEU A 413 -10.07 15.27 2.82
C LEU A 413 -11.05 16.32 3.34
N TYR A 414 -11.65 17.10 2.46
CA TYR A 414 -12.54 18.20 2.82
C TYR A 414 -13.98 17.94 2.39
N ASP A 415 -14.90 18.63 3.06
CA ASP A 415 -16.30 18.78 2.64
C ASP A 415 -17.08 17.46 2.53
N MET A 416 -16.66 16.42 3.26
CA MET A 416 -17.43 15.17 3.40
C MET A 416 -18.76 15.39 4.14
N SER A 417 -18.93 16.53 4.79
CA SER A 417 -20.20 17.00 5.35
C SER A 417 -20.51 18.39 4.82
N GLY A 418 -21.73 18.59 4.33
CA GLY A 418 -22.20 19.89 3.90
C GLY A 418 -21.66 20.29 2.54
N ASN A 419 -21.62 21.60 2.27
CA ASN A 419 -21.32 22.16 0.96
C ASN A 419 -22.25 21.55 -0.10
N VAL A 420 -21.86 20.57 -0.91
CA VAL A 420 -22.82 19.83 -1.75
C VAL A 420 -22.91 18.37 -1.31
N ALA A 421 -24.13 17.83 -1.32
CA ALA A 421 -24.31 16.41 -1.10
C ALA A 421 -23.78 15.63 -2.31
N GLU A 422 -23.42 14.36 -2.14
CA GLU A 422 -22.63 13.66 -3.16
C GLU A 422 -23.28 12.37 -3.62
N TRP A 423 -23.38 12.20 -4.94
CA TRP A 423 -23.73 10.91 -5.54
C TRP A 423 -22.70 9.84 -5.20
N GLU A 424 -23.19 8.64 -4.91
CA GLU A 424 -22.39 7.44 -4.63
C GLU A 424 -22.72 6.34 -5.66
N ASP A 425 -21.74 5.52 -6.04
CA ASP A 425 -21.91 4.31 -6.85
C ASP A 425 -22.59 3.20 -6.02
N SER A 426 -23.87 3.43 -5.71
CA SER A 426 -24.67 2.57 -4.85
C SER A 426 -26.14 2.82 -5.17
N CYS A 427 -26.75 1.92 -5.94
CA CYS A 427 -28.15 2.04 -6.37
C CYS A 427 -28.93 0.76 -6.10
N ALA A 428 -30.23 0.89 -5.84
CA ALA A 428 -31.12 -0.23 -5.56
C ALA A 428 -31.40 -1.13 -6.79
N GLY A 429 -31.12 -0.62 -7.99
CA GLY A 429 -31.31 -1.34 -9.26
C GLY A 429 -30.59 -0.66 -10.42
N SER A 430 -30.95 -1.02 -11.66
CA SER A 430 -30.28 -0.59 -12.90
C SER A 430 -31.14 0.31 -13.81
N GLY A 431 -32.38 0.58 -13.42
CA GLY A 431 -33.31 1.47 -14.11
C GLY A 431 -33.03 2.94 -13.86
N ALA A 432 -33.59 3.78 -14.73
CA ALA A 432 -33.50 5.25 -14.66
C ALA A 432 -34.13 5.84 -13.39
N SER A 433 -35.16 5.18 -12.86
CA SER A 433 -35.90 5.63 -11.69
C SER A 433 -35.50 4.89 -10.40
N ASP A 434 -34.51 4.01 -10.47
CA ASP A 434 -34.02 3.33 -9.27
C ASP A 434 -33.23 4.33 -8.42
N ASP A 435 -33.45 4.26 -7.11
CA ASP A 435 -32.79 5.12 -6.16
C ASP A 435 -31.29 4.82 -6.08
N CYS A 436 -30.49 5.88 -6.14
CA CYS A 436 -29.06 5.88 -5.89
C CYS A 436 -28.77 6.72 -4.64
N ARG A 437 -27.73 6.32 -3.88
CA ARG A 437 -27.37 6.98 -2.63
C ARG A 437 -26.79 8.37 -2.88
N ILE A 438 -27.15 9.29 -1.98
CA ILE A 438 -26.65 10.66 -1.90
C ILE A 438 -26.17 10.89 -0.47
N ARG A 439 -24.95 11.39 -0.29
CA ARG A 439 -24.26 11.40 1.01
C ARG A 439 -23.82 12.79 1.44
N GLY A 440 -23.47 12.95 2.72
CA GLY A 440 -22.80 14.14 3.27
C GLY A 440 -23.68 15.35 3.60
N GLY A 441 -24.88 15.44 3.05
CA GLY A 441 -25.73 16.62 3.21
C GLY A 441 -25.15 17.83 2.46
N SER A 442 -25.84 18.96 2.47
CA SER A 442 -25.47 20.12 1.65
C SER A 442 -25.57 21.44 2.43
N PHE A 443 -25.27 22.54 1.76
CA PHE A 443 -25.44 23.90 2.26
C PHE A 443 -26.89 24.25 2.64
N THR A 444 -27.87 23.40 2.31
CA THR A 444 -29.27 23.56 2.75
C THR A 444 -29.64 22.70 3.96
N GLY A 445 -28.74 21.79 4.36
CA GLY A 445 -28.99 20.83 5.43
C GLY A 445 -28.53 21.29 6.80
N GLY A 446 -29.13 20.69 7.82
CA GLY A 446 -28.75 20.82 9.23
C GLY A 446 -28.01 19.60 9.76
N ALA A 447 -27.70 19.58 11.06
CA ALA A 447 -26.87 18.56 11.70
C ALA A 447 -27.21 17.09 11.32
N ALA A 448 -28.49 16.72 11.32
CA ALA A 448 -28.91 15.35 11.02
C ALA A 448 -28.62 14.91 9.57
N GLU A 449 -28.69 15.83 8.61
CA GLU A 449 -28.44 15.56 7.19
C GLU A 449 -26.95 15.56 6.87
N LEU A 450 -26.14 16.28 7.65
CA LEU A 450 -24.69 16.37 7.47
C LEU A 450 -23.93 15.24 8.16
N ALA A 451 -24.58 14.37 8.94
CA ALA A 451 -23.93 13.22 9.53
C ALA A 451 -23.46 12.23 8.46
N CYS A 452 -22.32 11.58 8.65
CA CYS A 452 -21.78 10.59 7.72
C CYS A 452 -22.77 9.44 7.44
N GLY A 453 -23.55 9.07 8.46
CA GLY A 453 -24.56 8.02 8.37
C GLY A 453 -25.95 8.47 7.91
N ALA A 454 -26.10 9.73 7.46
CA ALA A 454 -27.39 10.22 6.97
C ALA A 454 -27.84 9.42 5.73
N ASP A 455 -29.09 8.99 5.74
CA ASP A 455 -29.71 8.27 4.63
C ASP A 455 -30.48 9.25 3.73
N ARG A 456 -29.88 9.58 2.58
CA ARG A 456 -30.55 10.25 1.46
C ARG A 456 -30.36 9.43 0.19
N ALA A 457 -31.39 9.40 -0.64
CA ALA A 457 -31.35 8.80 -1.96
C ALA A 457 -32.16 9.63 -2.95
N GLY A 458 -31.86 9.45 -4.24
CA GLY A 458 -32.64 10.03 -5.33
C GLY A 458 -32.58 9.14 -6.56
N ALA A 459 -33.60 9.24 -7.41
CA ALA A 459 -33.64 8.50 -8.66
C ALA A 459 -32.38 8.77 -9.49
N ARG A 460 -31.84 7.73 -10.13
CA ARG A 460 -30.65 7.81 -11.00
C ARG A 460 -30.71 8.94 -12.03
N ASN A 461 -31.90 9.24 -12.55
CA ASN A 461 -32.15 10.29 -13.54
C ASN A 461 -32.55 11.67 -12.98
N ALA A 462 -32.52 11.83 -11.65
CA ALA A 462 -32.82 13.09 -11.02
C ALA A 462 -31.57 13.96 -10.89
N THR A 463 -31.77 15.27 -10.93
CA THR A 463 -30.75 16.28 -10.65
C THR A 463 -31.24 17.15 -9.50
N PHE A 464 -30.32 17.58 -8.63
CA PHE A 464 -30.65 18.48 -7.51
C PHE A 464 -29.72 19.69 -7.52
N ASP A 465 -30.20 20.82 -7.01
CA ASP A 465 -29.45 22.06 -6.93
C ASP A 465 -28.33 22.03 -5.89
N ASP A 466 -28.41 21.09 -4.96
CA ASP A 466 -27.51 20.91 -3.83
C ASP A 466 -26.72 19.59 -3.85
N VAL A 467 -26.78 18.84 -4.97
CA VAL A 467 -26.07 17.57 -5.15
C VAL A 467 -25.02 17.68 -6.26
N GLY A 468 -23.77 17.40 -5.89
CA GLY A 468 -22.62 17.16 -6.75
C GLY A 468 -22.10 15.74 -6.57
N PHE A 469 -20.79 15.57 -6.64
CA PHE A 469 -20.13 14.26 -6.47
C PHE A 469 -18.62 14.42 -6.33
N ARG A 470 -17.97 13.32 -5.93
CA ARG A 470 -16.52 13.16 -5.94
C ARG A 470 -16.13 11.76 -6.41
N CYS A 471 -14.91 11.59 -6.88
CA CYS A 471 -14.41 10.32 -7.38
C CYS A 471 -13.46 9.62 -6.40
N CYS A 472 -13.33 8.31 -6.58
CA CYS A 472 -12.41 7.43 -5.88
C CYS A 472 -11.50 6.70 -6.88
N TYR A 473 -10.36 6.23 -6.42
CA TYR A 473 -9.41 5.42 -7.16
C TYR A 473 -8.88 4.30 -6.25
N PRO A 474 -8.79 3.05 -6.73
CA PRO A 474 -8.44 1.89 -5.92
C PRO A 474 -7.07 1.97 -5.26
#